data_AF-A0A3E1KD74-F1
#
_entry.id   AF-A0A3E1KD74-F1
#
_cell.length_a   1.000
_cell.length_b   1.000
_cell.length_c   1.000
_cell.angle_alpha   90.00
_cell.angle_beta   90.00
_cell.angle_gamma   90.00
#
_symmetry.space_group_name_H-M   'P 1'
#
loop_
_entity.id
_entity.type
_entity.pdbx_description
1 polymer ?
#
loop_
_entity_poly.entity_id
_entity_poly.type
_entity_poly.pdbx_seq_one_letter_code
_entity_poly.pdbx_strand_id
1 'polypeptide(L)'
;MQRTKLTIQQRAELEAVMRKRHGNAALVRRARCVVLWSDGERRVHIRTKLACNDAFVSKWTAAFEAQGLAGLVSVHPGRAPKIPHCLHNT
;
A
#
# COMPACT_ATOMS: atom_id res chain seq x y z
N MET A 1 -2.33 14.97 -6.39
CA MET A 1 -2.27 14.23 -5.11
C MET A 1 -1.84 15.20 -4.04
N GLN A 2 -2.71 15.44 -3.06
CA GLN A 2 -2.37 16.29 -1.92
C GLN A 2 -1.43 15.53 -0.99
N ARG A 3 -0.68 16.25 -0.17
CA ARG A 3 0.11 15.61 0.89
C ARG A 3 -0.82 15.24 2.03
N THR A 4 -1.02 13.96 2.26
CA THR A 4 -1.83 13.47 3.37
C THR A 4 -1.15 13.80 4.69
N LYS A 5 -1.83 14.53 5.58
CA LYS A 5 -1.37 14.71 6.97
C LYS A 5 -1.88 13.53 7.80
N LEU A 6 -0.97 12.82 8.45
CA LEU A 6 -1.32 11.75 9.38
C LEU A 6 -1.78 12.32 10.73
N THR A 7 -2.87 11.80 11.27
CA THR A 7 -3.22 12.00 12.68
C THR A 7 -2.30 11.18 13.58
N ILE A 8 -2.26 11.53 14.88
CA ILE A 8 -1.46 10.79 15.88
C ILE A 8 -1.86 9.30 15.88
N GLN A 9 -3.16 9.01 15.82
CA GLN A 9 -3.68 7.64 15.78
C GLN A 9 -3.23 6.89 14.53
N GLN A 10 -3.39 7.51 13.35
CA GLN A 10 -2.97 6.90 12.08
C GLN A 10 -1.46 6.63 12.05
N ARG A 11 -0.66 7.55 12.60
CA ARG A 11 0.79 7.36 12.72
C ARG A 11 1.12 6.20 13.66
N ALA A 12 0.48 6.14 14.82
CA ALA A 12 0.68 5.04 15.78
C ALA A 12 0.31 3.67 15.18
N GLU A 13 -0.76 3.60 14.40
CA GLU A 13 -1.17 2.38 13.68
C GLU A 13 -0.14 1.93 12.64
N LEU A 14 0.37 2.86 11.82
CA LEU A 14 1.42 2.57 10.83
C LEU A 14 2.72 2.12 11.51
N GLU A 15 3.10 2.76 12.61
CA GLU A 15 4.25 2.36 13.41
C GLU A 15 4.05 0.97 14.04
N ALA A 16 2.85 0.66 14.55
CA ALA A 16 2.54 -0.66 15.07
C ALA A 16 2.67 -1.75 13.99
N VAL A 17 2.23 -1.46 12.75
CA VAL A 17 2.46 -2.35 11.60
C VAL A 17 3.95 -2.55 11.34
N MET A 18 4.74 -1.47 11.35
CA MET A 18 6.19 -1.56 11.13
C MET A 18 6.93 -2.33 12.23
N ARG A 19 6.43 -2.31 13.48
CA ARG A 19 6.98 -3.08 14.60
C ARG A 19 6.64 -4.57 14.56
N LYS A 20 5.57 -4.97 13.85
CA LYS A 20 5.16 -6.38 13.78
C LYS A 20 6.21 -7.21 13.02
N ARG A 21 6.90 -8.08 13.76
CA ARG A 21 8.01 -8.92 13.27
C ARG A 21 7.61 -10.05 12.31
N HIS A 22 6.36 -10.52 12.39
CA HIS A 22 5.87 -11.71 11.66
C HIS A 22 4.80 -11.41 10.59
N GLY A 23 4.50 -10.14 10.30
CA GLY A 23 3.41 -9.77 9.40
C GLY A 23 3.89 -9.12 8.12
N ASN A 24 3.81 -9.85 7.01
CA ASN A 24 3.77 -9.35 5.63
C ASN A 24 4.70 -8.15 5.32
N ALA A 25 5.94 -8.44 4.91
CA ALA A 25 6.93 -7.43 4.51
C ALA A 25 6.40 -6.42 3.47
N ALA A 26 5.45 -6.81 2.62
CA ALA A 26 4.82 -5.89 1.68
C ALA A 26 3.94 -4.86 2.39
N LEU A 27 3.18 -5.25 3.42
CA LEU A 27 2.39 -4.32 4.23
C LEU A 27 3.29 -3.31 4.96
N VAL A 28 4.39 -3.76 5.55
CA VAL A 28 5.39 -2.89 6.19
C VAL A 28 5.98 -1.88 5.19
N ARG A 29 6.32 -2.33 3.98
CA ARG A 29 6.81 -1.43 2.91
C ARG A 29 5.77 -0.38 2.51
N ARG A 30 4.50 -0.76 2.42
CA ARG A 30 3.39 0.17 2.10
C ARG A 30 3.18 1.18 3.22
N ALA A 31 3.17 0.75 4.47
CA ALA A 31 3.06 1.63 5.63
C ALA A 31 4.22 2.65 5.67
N ARG A 32 5.45 2.18 5.46
CA ARG A 32 6.64 3.04 5.41
C ARG A 32 6.57 4.08 4.28
N CYS A 33 5.99 3.73 3.14
CA CYS A 33 5.76 4.67 2.03
C CYS A 33 4.85 5.84 2.44
N VAL A 34 3.73 5.55 3.12
CA VAL A 34 2.78 6.57 3.56
C VAL A 34 3.41 7.50 4.61
N VAL A 35 4.14 6.94 5.58
CA VAL A 35 4.85 7.74 6.60
C VAL A 35 5.84 8.70 5.95
N LEU A 36 6.71 8.20 5.04
CA LEU A 36 7.69 9.06 4.35
C LEU A 36 7.01 10.16 3.53
N TRP A 37 5.90 9.84 2.84
CA TRP A 37 5.15 10.84 2.08
C TRP A 37 4.55 11.93 2.97
N SER A 38 3.99 11.54 4.13
CA SER A 38 3.44 12.48 5.12
C SER A 38 4.52 13.34 5.77
N ASP A 39 5.68 12.76 6.09
CA ASP A 39 6.85 13.48 6.65
C ASP A 39 7.45 14.47 5.64
N GLY A 40 7.07 14.31 4.38
CA GLY A 40 7.32 15.28 3.34
C GLY A 40 8.52 14.97 2.45
N GLU A 41 8.95 13.72 2.48
CA GLU A 41 10.01 13.23 1.60
C GLU A 41 9.64 13.36 0.13
N ARG A 42 10.65 13.66 -0.67
CA ARG A 42 10.51 13.72 -2.13
C ARG A 42 10.34 12.31 -2.67
N ARG A 43 9.50 12.15 -3.70
CA ARG A 43 9.27 10.85 -4.36
C ARG A 43 10.57 10.14 -4.75
N VAL A 44 11.53 10.89 -5.28
CA VAL A 44 12.85 10.36 -5.66
C VAL A 44 13.57 9.67 -4.48
N HIS A 45 13.51 10.25 -3.27
CA HIS A 45 14.13 9.65 -2.09
C HIS A 45 13.35 8.42 -1.61
N ILE A 46 12.01 8.48 -1.66
CA ILE A 46 11.16 7.34 -1.28
C ILE A 46 11.45 6.14 -2.18
N ARG A 47 11.55 6.36 -3.51
CA ARG A 47 11.90 5.31 -4.48
C ARG A 47 13.24 4.67 -4.17
N THR A 48 14.25 5.47 -3.86
CA THR A 48 15.59 4.96 -3.49
C THR A 48 15.55 4.19 -2.18
N LYS A 49 14.90 4.73 -1.13
CA LYS A 49 14.80 4.09 0.19
C LYS A 49 14.02 2.77 0.18
N LEU A 50 13.00 2.67 -0.67
CA LEU A 50 12.10 1.53 -0.73
C LEU A 50 12.34 0.63 -1.95
N ALA A 51 13.30 0.94 -2.82
CA ALA A 51 13.52 0.28 -4.11
C ALA A 51 12.21 0.06 -4.88
N CYS A 52 11.48 1.15 -5.17
CA CYS A 52 10.17 1.13 -5.83
C CYS A 52 10.02 2.23 -6.90
N ASN A 53 8.92 2.20 -7.65
CA ASN A 53 8.60 3.18 -8.70
C ASN A 53 7.54 4.23 -8.22
N ASP A 54 7.28 5.26 -9.03
CA ASP A 54 6.31 6.31 -8.70
C ASP A 54 4.86 5.83 -8.69
N ALA A 55 4.54 4.80 -9.48
CA ALA A 55 3.24 4.16 -9.47
C ALA A 55 2.94 3.49 -8.13
N PHE A 56 3.95 2.89 -7.50
CA PHE A 56 3.85 2.32 -6.16
C PHE A 56 3.53 3.41 -5.13
N VAL A 57 4.27 4.52 -5.14
CA VAL A 57 4.03 5.64 -4.22
C VAL A 57 2.62 6.17 -4.39
N SER A 58 2.24 6.50 -5.63
CA SER A 58 0.92 7.05 -5.96
C SER A 58 -0.22 6.11 -5.56
N LYS A 59 -0.09 4.82 -5.85
CA LYS A 59 -1.10 3.80 -5.53
C LYS A 59 -1.39 3.73 -4.04
N TRP A 60 -0.34 3.62 -3.21
CA TRP A 60 -0.53 3.37 -1.78
C TRP A 60 -0.86 4.64 -0.99
N THR A 61 -0.36 5.81 -1.41
CA THR A 61 -0.81 7.08 -0.82
C THR A 61 -2.30 7.30 -1.12
N ALA A 62 -2.74 7.06 -2.36
CA ALA A 62 -4.16 7.18 -2.72
C ALA A 62 -5.05 6.16 -2.00
N ALA A 63 -4.62 4.91 -1.89
CA ALA A 63 -5.36 3.87 -1.17
C ALA A 63 -5.51 4.22 0.32
N PHE A 64 -4.47 4.79 0.93
CA PHE A 64 -4.51 5.25 2.31
C PHE A 64 -5.44 6.47 2.48
N GLU A 65 -5.41 7.43 1.55
CA GLU A 65 -6.34 8.57 1.58
C GLU A 65 -7.81 8.11 1.49
N ALA A 66 -8.09 7.06 0.73
CA ALA A 66 -9.45 6.56 0.54
C ALA A 66 -9.97 5.75 1.74
N GLN A 67 -9.13 4.89 2.35
CA GLN A 67 -9.60 3.86 3.30
C GLN A 67 -8.73 3.74 4.57
N GLY A 68 -7.72 4.59 4.74
CA GLY A 68 -6.77 4.52 5.85
C GLY A 68 -5.96 3.21 5.83
N LEU A 69 -5.75 2.62 7.02
CA LEU A 69 -4.95 1.40 7.17
C LEU A 69 -5.55 0.21 6.40
N ALA A 70 -6.88 0.11 6.32
CA ALA A 70 -7.56 -0.94 5.57
C ALA A 70 -7.17 -0.94 4.09
N GLY A 71 -6.94 0.25 3.51
CA GLY A 71 -6.49 0.40 2.12
C GLY A 71 -5.06 -0.10 1.85
N LEU A 72 -4.23 -0.26 2.88
CA LEU A 72 -2.86 -0.77 2.75
C LEU A 72 -2.79 -2.30 2.79
N VAL A 73 -3.78 -2.95 3.39
CA VAL A 73 -3.95 -4.39 3.33
C VAL A 73 -4.47 -4.70 1.93
N SER A 74 -3.67 -5.40 1.13
CA SER A 74 -4.20 -5.88 -0.15
C SER A 74 -5.14 -7.02 0.14
N VAL A 75 -6.43 -6.70 0.33
CA VAL A 75 -7.48 -7.67 0.13
C VAL A 75 -7.38 -8.04 -1.35
N HIS A 76 -6.92 -9.25 -1.66
CA HIS A 76 -7.18 -9.80 -2.97
C HIS A 76 -8.63 -10.28 -2.89
N PRO A 77 -9.64 -9.55 -3.42
CA PRO A 77 -10.85 -10.25 -3.80
C PRO A 77 -10.37 -11.37 -4.72
N GLY A 78 -10.60 -12.62 -4.30
CA GLY A 78 -10.02 -13.81 -4.91
C GLY A 78 -10.05 -13.68 -6.43
N ARG A 79 -8.92 -14.00 -7.07
CA ARG A 79 -8.78 -14.04 -8.53
C ARG A 79 -10.07 -14.66 -9.10
N ALA A 80 -10.86 -13.89 -9.84
CA ALA A 80 -12.04 -14.43 -10.51
C ALA A 80 -11.59 -15.68 -11.29
N PRO A 81 -12.29 -16.82 -11.15
CA PRO A 81 -11.91 -18.02 -11.90
C PRO A 81 -11.83 -17.64 -13.38
N LYS A 82 -10.70 -17.94 -14.03
CA LYS A 82 -10.68 -17.98 -15.49
C LYS A 82 -11.63 -19.11 -15.85
N ILE A 83 -12.84 -18.79 -16.25
CA ILE A 83 -13.75 -19.75 -16.86
C ILE A 83 -12.99 -20.23 -18.12
N PRO A 84 -12.52 -21.48 -18.20
CA PRO A 84 -12.04 -21.98 -19.49
C PRO A 84 -13.26 -22.01 -20.40
N HIS A 85 -13.19 -21.25 -21.49
CA HIS A 85 -14.13 -21.32 -22.59
C HIS A 85 -13.89 -22.66 -23.29
N CYS A 86 -14.47 -23.73 -22.75
CA CYS A 86 -14.61 -25.01 -23.43
C CYS A 86 -16.07 -25.17 -23.83
N LEU A 87 -16.46 -24.58 -24.96
CA LEU A 87 -17.71 -24.78 -25.68
C LEU A 87 -17.34 -24.57 -27.17
N HIS A 88 -17.44 -25.52 -28.10
CA HIS A 88 -18.34 -26.67 -28.22
C HIS A 88 -17.67 -27.84 -28.96
N ASN A 89 -18.04 -29.03 -28.51
CA ASN A 89 -18.01 -30.30 -29.22
C ASN A 89 -19.31 -30.41 -30.04
N THR A 90 -19.20 -30.65 -31.36
CA THR A 90 -20.00 -31.53 -32.25
C THR A 90 -19.85 -31.07 -33.69
#